data_AF-A0A850QTJ8-F1
#
_entry.id   AF-A0A850QTJ8-F1
#
_cell.length_a   1.000
_cell.length_b   1.000
_cell.length_c   1.000
_cell.angle_alpha   90.00
_cell.angle_beta   90.00
_cell.angle_gamma   90.00
#
_symmetry.space_group_name_H-M   'P 1'
#
loop_
_entity.id
_entity.type
_entity.pdbx_description
1 polymer ?
#
loop_
_entity_poly.entity_id
_entity_poly.type
_entity_poly.pdbx_seq_one_letter_code
_entity_poly.pdbx_strand_id
1 'polypeptide(L)'
;METSALPSLEAHLLSSLATPPSEVRRLFHGRGRCWQGLEQITVDYLQGQVLVSLFKEPEPEFLQGLYAMLENLVSQPQWQQSGATSLLLQHRDRQGSPLEVIWGDLREYQDVIESGLTYKLDLGRNQNNGLFLDMRYGRDWVREQANGKRVLNLFAYTCGFS
;
A
#
# COMPACT_ATOMS: atom_id res chain seq x y z
N MET A 1 -1.81 -6.74 17.97
CA MET A 1 -1.03 -7.39 16.91
C MET A 1 -0.48 -8.67 17.49
N GLU A 2 -0.65 -9.79 16.79
CA GLU A 2 -0.35 -11.12 17.33
C GLU A 2 0.65 -11.82 16.41
N THR A 3 1.80 -12.24 16.94
CA THR A 3 2.88 -12.85 16.15
C THR A 3 2.42 -14.12 15.44
N SER A 4 1.50 -14.87 16.06
CA SER A 4 0.84 -16.05 15.48
C SER A 4 0.06 -15.77 14.19
N ALA A 5 -0.29 -14.51 13.90
CA ALA A 5 -1.02 -14.12 12.69
C ALA A 5 -0.11 -13.79 11.50
N LEU A 6 1.20 -13.61 11.70
CA LEU A 6 2.15 -13.28 10.63
C LEU A 6 2.17 -14.31 9.48
N PRO A 7 2.10 -15.64 9.74
CA PRO A 7 2.00 -16.62 8.65
C PRO A 7 0.76 -16.44 7.77
N SER A 8 -0.36 -15.98 8.34
CA SER A 8 -1.58 -15.69 7.56
C SER A 8 -1.40 -14.45 6.67
N LEU A 9 -0.70 -13.43 7.17
CA LEU A 9 -0.32 -12.27 6.35
C LEU A 9 0.58 -12.70 5.20
N GLU A 10 1.64 -13.47 5.48
CA GLU A 10 2.59 -13.96 4.47
C GLU A 10 1.88 -14.77 3.37
N ALA A 11 1.04 -15.74 3.76
CA ALA A 11 0.28 -16.56 2.82
C ALA A 11 -0.63 -15.71 1.92
N HIS A 12 -1.29 -14.69 2.48
CA HIS A 12 -2.14 -13.76 1.72
C HIS A 12 -1.32 -12.92 0.71
N LEU A 13 -0.16 -12.42 1.13
CA LEU A 13 0.73 -11.65 0.26
C LEU A 13 1.30 -12.51 -0.86
N LEU A 14 1.75 -13.73 -0.57
CA LEU A 14 2.22 -14.66 -1.59
C LEU A 14 1.13 -15.01 -2.59
N SER A 15 -0.09 -15.27 -2.13
CA SER A 15 -1.23 -15.50 -3.02
C SER A 15 -1.53 -14.28 -3.90
N SER A 16 -1.43 -13.07 -3.36
CA SER A 16 -1.70 -11.84 -4.10
C SER A 16 -0.60 -11.51 -5.12
N LEU A 17 0.66 -11.81 -4.78
CA LEU A 17 1.84 -11.55 -5.62
C LEU A 17 2.07 -12.64 -6.67
N ALA A 18 1.51 -13.84 -6.50
CA ALA A 18 1.49 -14.86 -7.55
C ALA A 18 0.74 -14.39 -8.81
N THR A 19 -0.27 -13.51 -8.62
CA THR A 19 -1.04 -12.90 -9.70
C THR A 19 -1.15 -11.39 -9.43
N PRO A 20 -0.04 -10.64 -9.58
CA PRO A 20 0.04 -9.26 -9.13
C PRO A 20 -0.98 -8.39 -9.88
N PRO A 21 -1.57 -7.37 -9.22
CA PRO A 21 -2.45 -6.43 -9.88
C PRO A 21 -1.74 -5.69 -11.03
N SER A 22 -2.44 -5.49 -12.15
CA SER A 22 -1.93 -4.69 -13.28
C SER A 22 -1.93 -3.18 -12.99
N GLU A 23 -2.62 -2.75 -11.94
CA GLU A 23 -2.84 -1.36 -11.53
C GLU A 23 -2.53 -1.18 -10.03
N VAL A 24 -2.42 0.06 -9.55
CA VAL A 24 -2.23 0.34 -8.12
C VAL A 24 -3.35 -0.24 -7.27
N ARG A 25 -3.06 -1.04 -6.25
CA ARG A 25 -4.08 -1.80 -5.54
C ARG A 25 -3.70 -2.09 -4.10
N ARG A 26 -4.68 -2.10 -3.20
CA ARG A 26 -4.53 -2.69 -1.88
C ARG A 26 -4.48 -4.22 -1.96
N LEU A 27 -3.37 -4.81 -1.52
CA LEU A 27 -3.21 -6.26 -1.42
C LEU A 27 -3.83 -6.79 -0.12
N PHE A 28 -3.59 -6.10 1.00
CA PHE A 28 -4.05 -6.52 2.32
C PHE A 28 -4.67 -5.36 3.10
N HIS A 29 -5.82 -5.60 3.74
CA HIS A 29 -6.55 -4.59 4.50
C HIS A 29 -6.92 -5.10 5.91
N GLY A 30 -5.94 -5.12 6.81
CA GLY A 30 -6.14 -5.52 8.20
C GLY A 30 -7.14 -4.62 8.94
N ARG A 31 -7.13 -3.31 8.62
CA ARG A 31 -8.03 -2.32 9.24
C ARG A 31 -9.53 -2.57 9.05
N GLY A 32 -9.90 -3.45 8.13
CA GLY A 32 -11.27 -3.94 7.98
C GLY A 32 -11.74 -4.85 9.12
N ARG A 33 -10.84 -5.24 10.04
CA ARG A 33 -11.10 -6.13 11.19
C ARG A 33 -11.58 -7.54 10.81
N CYS A 34 -11.24 -7.98 9.61
CA CYS A 34 -11.47 -9.35 9.14
C CYS A 34 -10.28 -10.28 9.46
N TRP A 35 -9.21 -9.75 10.07
CA TRP A 35 -7.94 -10.44 10.29
C TRP A 35 -7.50 -10.22 11.73
N GLN A 36 -7.83 -11.18 12.59
CA GLN A 36 -7.49 -11.11 14.01
C GLN A 36 -5.97 -10.95 14.17
N GLY A 37 -5.55 -9.97 14.96
CA GLY A 37 -4.15 -9.71 15.27
C GLY A 37 -3.38 -8.94 14.18
N LEU A 38 -4.01 -8.57 13.07
CA LEU A 38 -3.39 -7.82 11.95
C LEU A 38 -4.10 -6.49 11.66
N GLU A 39 -4.95 -6.01 12.56
CA GLU A 39 -5.88 -4.89 12.31
C GLU A 39 -5.17 -3.55 12.07
N GLN A 40 -3.89 -3.44 12.40
CA GLN A 40 -3.09 -2.23 12.26
C GLN A 40 -2.15 -2.28 11.06
N ILE A 41 -2.37 -3.20 10.11
CA ILE A 41 -1.53 -3.38 8.92
C ILE A 41 -2.36 -3.20 7.64
N THR A 42 -1.81 -2.45 6.69
CA THR A 42 -2.21 -2.54 5.28
C THR A 42 -1.01 -2.82 4.40
N VAL A 43 -1.24 -3.45 3.26
CA VAL A 43 -0.21 -3.63 2.23
C VAL A 43 -0.78 -3.19 0.89
N ASP A 44 -0.09 -2.25 0.24
CA ASP A 44 -0.48 -1.66 -1.03
C ASP A 44 0.59 -1.96 -2.10
N TYR A 45 0.16 -2.41 -3.29
CA TYR A 45 0.98 -2.58 -4.48
C TYR A 45 0.91 -1.31 -5.32
N LEU A 46 2.02 -0.59 -5.42
CA LEU A 46 2.14 0.70 -6.11
C LEU A 46 2.82 0.54 -7.48
N GLN A 47 2.48 -0.53 -8.21
CA GLN A 47 3.05 -0.90 -9.51
C GLN A 47 4.59 -0.92 -9.53
N GLY A 48 5.14 -1.80 -8.71
CA GLY A 48 6.58 -1.99 -8.53
C GLY A 48 6.99 -1.84 -7.07
N GLN A 49 6.45 -0.84 -6.37
CA GLN A 49 6.78 -0.66 -4.95
C GLN A 49 5.69 -1.26 -4.06
N VAL A 50 6.04 -2.22 -3.19
CA VAL A 50 5.12 -2.78 -2.20
C VAL A 50 5.28 -2.03 -0.89
N LEU A 51 4.21 -1.39 -0.44
CA LEU A 51 4.20 -0.61 0.79
C LEU A 51 3.41 -1.32 1.89
N VAL A 52 4.10 -1.71 2.95
CA VAL A 52 3.52 -2.15 4.22
C VAL A 52 3.36 -0.91 5.11
N SER A 53 2.18 -0.70 5.67
CA SER A 53 1.92 0.42 6.59
C SER A 53 1.46 -0.08 7.95
N LEU A 54 2.16 0.35 9.01
CA LEU A 54 1.80 0.13 10.40
C LEU A 54 1.08 1.36 10.94
N PHE A 55 -0.16 1.17 11.42
CA PHE A 55 -1.01 2.25 11.95
C PHE A 55 -0.92 2.43 13.47
N LYS A 56 -0.24 1.51 14.14
CA LYS A 56 0.08 1.56 15.56
C LYS A 56 1.44 0.92 15.75
N GLU A 57 2.24 1.44 16.68
CA GLU A 57 3.51 0.79 17.02
C GLU A 57 3.26 -0.61 17.61
N PRO A 58 3.82 -1.68 17.01
CA PRO A 58 3.75 -3.04 17.56
C PRO A 58 4.69 -3.24 18.75
N GLU A 59 4.41 -4.28 19.53
CA GLU A 59 5.39 -4.80 20.50
C GLU A 59 6.65 -5.30 19.77
N PRO A 60 7.85 -5.22 20.38
CA PRO A 60 9.11 -5.57 19.74
C PRO A 60 9.16 -6.96 19.11
N GLU A 61 8.55 -7.96 19.78
CA GLU A 61 8.50 -9.34 19.28
C GLU A 61 7.74 -9.45 17.95
N PHE A 62 6.58 -8.81 17.86
CA PHE A 62 5.80 -8.78 16.63
C PHE A 62 6.55 -8.05 15.52
N LEU A 63 7.18 -6.92 15.85
CA LEU A 63 7.95 -6.13 14.89
C LEU A 63 9.11 -6.94 14.30
N GLN A 64 9.88 -7.62 15.16
CA GLN A 64 10.97 -8.50 14.73
C GLN A 64 10.47 -9.64 13.83
N GLY A 65 9.35 -10.28 14.20
CA GLY A 65 8.72 -11.31 13.37
C GLY A 65 8.25 -10.77 12.01
N LEU A 66 7.72 -9.54 11.98
CA LEU A 66 7.31 -8.87 10.75
C LEU A 66 8.52 -8.63 9.83
N TYR A 67 9.64 -8.09 10.34
CA TYR A 67 10.85 -7.92 9.54
C TYR A 67 11.34 -9.24 8.94
N ALA A 68 11.46 -10.29 9.75
CA ALA A 68 11.91 -11.60 9.28
C ALA A 68 10.98 -12.18 8.19
N MET A 69 9.66 -12.02 8.35
CA MET A 69 8.68 -12.45 7.35
C MET A 69 8.79 -11.64 6.05
N LEU A 70 8.98 -10.33 6.13
CA LEU A 70 9.16 -9.45 4.96
C LEU A 70 10.48 -9.74 4.22
N GLU A 71 11.57 -10.03 4.94
CA GLU A 71 12.84 -10.47 4.36
C GLU A 71 12.73 -11.84 3.69
N ASN A 72 11.95 -12.76 4.27
CA ASN A 72 11.65 -14.04 3.62
C ASN A 72 10.79 -13.85 2.37
N LEU A 73 9.79 -12.97 2.41
CA LEU A 73 8.86 -12.70 1.31
C LEU A 73 9.60 -12.32 0.02
N VAL A 74 10.62 -11.46 0.08
CA VAL A 74 11.37 -11.02 -1.11
C VAL A 74 12.21 -12.13 -1.75
N SER A 75 12.49 -13.20 -1.00
CA SER A 75 13.20 -14.38 -1.48
C SER A 75 12.28 -15.40 -2.17
N GLN A 76 10.95 -15.22 -2.08
CA GLN A 76 9.99 -16.18 -2.63
C GLN A 76 9.82 -16.01 -4.16
N PRO A 77 9.57 -17.10 -4.91
CA PRO A 77 9.36 -17.03 -6.36
C PRO A 77 8.23 -16.07 -6.79
N GLN A 78 7.15 -16.01 -6.00
CA GLN A 78 6.02 -15.11 -6.23
C GLN A 78 6.46 -13.65 -6.21
N TRP A 79 7.35 -13.26 -5.29
CA TRP A 79 7.93 -11.92 -5.29
C TRP A 79 8.76 -11.69 -6.55
N GLN A 80 9.70 -12.58 -6.86
CA GLN A 80 10.60 -12.42 -8.01
C GLN A 80 9.88 -12.34 -9.35
N GLN A 81 8.71 -13.00 -9.46
CA GLN A 81 7.89 -12.98 -10.67
C GLN A 81 6.83 -11.86 -10.67
N SER A 82 6.60 -11.20 -9.54
CA SER A 82 5.54 -10.18 -9.41
C SER A 82 5.82 -8.88 -10.15
N GLY A 83 7.09 -8.61 -10.48
CA GLY A 83 7.53 -7.30 -10.97
C GLY A 83 7.73 -6.25 -9.87
N ALA A 84 7.60 -6.63 -8.59
CA ALA A 84 7.97 -5.75 -7.49
C ALA A 84 9.48 -5.45 -7.50
N THR A 85 9.83 -4.17 -7.33
CA THR A 85 11.21 -3.65 -7.33
C THR A 85 11.64 -3.16 -5.95
N SER A 86 10.72 -2.94 -5.02
CA SER A 86 11.05 -2.58 -3.64
C SER A 86 9.99 -3.00 -2.64
N LEU A 87 10.43 -3.25 -1.41
CA LEU A 87 9.60 -3.50 -0.24
C LEU A 87 9.85 -2.40 0.79
N LEU A 88 8.78 -1.70 1.15
CA LEU A 88 8.81 -0.52 2.01
C LEU A 88 7.97 -0.76 3.25
N LEU A 89 8.40 -0.22 4.39
CA LEU A 89 7.65 -0.26 5.65
C LEU A 89 7.46 1.16 6.19
N GLN A 90 6.22 1.61 6.32
CA GLN A 90 5.89 2.92 6.90
C GLN A 90 5.34 2.79 8.31
N HIS A 91 5.96 3.48 9.26
CA HIS A 91 5.47 3.60 10.63
C HIS A 91 4.63 4.86 10.79
N ARG A 92 3.32 4.77 10.57
CA ARG A 92 2.44 5.96 10.54
C ARG A 92 2.25 6.61 11.91
N ASP A 93 2.33 5.84 12.98
CA ASP A 93 2.14 6.30 14.37
C ASP A 93 3.39 7.01 14.95
N ARG A 94 4.55 6.88 14.28
CA ARG A 94 5.78 7.57 14.67
C ARG A 94 5.81 8.99 14.11
N GLN A 95 6.46 9.91 14.83
CA GLN A 95 6.59 11.31 14.40
C GLN A 95 7.23 11.41 13.00
N GLY A 96 6.59 12.14 12.10
CA GLY A 96 7.04 12.29 10.71
C GLY A 96 6.71 11.10 9.79
N SER A 97 6.08 10.04 10.34
CA SER A 97 5.67 8.85 9.60
C SER A 97 6.79 8.22 8.74
N PRO A 98 7.94 7.88 9.35
CA PRO A 98 9.12 7.43 8.64
C PRO A 98 8.83 6.21 7.77
N LEU A 99 9.50 6.18 6.62
CA LEU A 99 9.47 5.12 5.64
C LEU A 99 10.83 4.43 5.62
N GLU A 100 10.82 3.11 5.80
CA GLU A 100 11.99 2.26 5.78
C GLU A 100 12.00 1.46 4.47
N VAL A 101 13.20 1.29 3.90
CA VAL A 101 13.41 0.40 2.75
C VAL A 101 13.89 -0.94 3.29
N ILE A 102 13.04 -1.95 3.22
CA ILE A 102 13.37 -3.32 3.63
C ILE A 102 14.21 -4.01 2.55
N TRP A 103 13.86 -3.78 1.28
CA TRP A 103 14.55 -4.35 0.13
C TRP A 103 14.39 -3.49 -1.13
N GLY A 104 15.42 -3.48 -1.98
CA GLY A 104 15.45 -2.70 -3.22
C GLY A 104 15.72 -1.23 -2.97
N ASP A 105 15.20 -0.37 -3.85
CA ASP A 105 15.38 1.08 -3.79
C ASP A 105 14.04 1.82 -3.72
N LEU A 106 13.97 2.86 -2.89
CA LEU A 106 12.83 3.77 -2.87
C LEU A 106 12.84 4.65 -4.13
N ARG A 107 11.73 4.64 -4.86
CA ARG A 107 11.42 5.71 -5.82
C ARG A 107 10.47 6.69 -5.15
N GLU A 108 11.00 7.84 -4.75
CA GLU A 108 10.23 8.90 -4.08
C GLU A 108 9.02 9.34 -4.91
N TYR A 109 9.16 9.41 -6.23
CA TYR A 109 8.06 9.69 -7.14
C TYR A 109 7.76 8.47 -8.00
N GLN A 110 6.49 8.06 -8.02
CA GLN A 110 6.04 6.90 -8.77
C GLN A 110 4.75 7.24 -9.52
N ASP A 111 4.79 7.10 -10.83
CA ASP A 111 3.56 7.17 -11.63
C ASP A 111 2.87 5.81 -11.58
N VAL A 112 1.57 5.83 -11.30
CA VAL A 112 0.72 4.64 -11.22
C VAL A 112 -0.54 4.79 -12.06
N ILE A 113 -1.12 3.67 -12.47
CA ILE A 113 -2.34 3.56 -13.25
C ILE A 113 -3.47 3.09 -12.35
N GLU A 114 -4.59 3.78 -12.41
CA GLU A 114 -5.87 3.36 -11.85
C GLU A 114 -7.01 3.66 -12.82
N SER A 115 -7.78 2.65 -13.18
CA SER A 115 -8.94 2.78 -14.08
C SER A 115 -8.59 3.47 -15.40
N GLY A 116 -7.39 3.18 -15.93
CA GLY A 116 -6.85 3.75 -17.17
C GLY A 116 -6.28 5.18 -17.08
N LEU A 117 -6.25 5.80 -15.89
CA LEU A 117 -5.67 7.13 -15.67
C LEU A 117 -4.33 7.02 -14.94
N THR A 118 -3.41 7.95 -15.23
CA THR A 118 -2.11 8.04 -14.55
C THR A 118 -2.15 9.02 -13.40
N TYR A 119 -1.68 8.60 -12.22
CA TYR A 119 -1.54 9.39 -11.02
C TYR A 119 -0.10 9.39 -10.55
N LYS A 120 0.38 10.52 -10.04
CA LYS A 120 1.73 10.63 -9.46
C LYS A 120 1.67 10.50 -7.95
N LEU A 121 2.41 9.55 -7.41
CA LEU A 121 2.62 9.36 -5.97
C LEU A 121 3.89 10.10 -5.52
N ASP A 122 3.89 10.52 -4.25
CA ASP A 122 5.02 11.11 -3.52
C ASP A 122 5.21 10.30 -2.22
N LEU A 123 6.27 9.50 -2.16
CA LEU A 123 6.56 8.52 -1.11
C LEU A 123 7.68 9.02 -0.20
N GLY A 124 7.53 8.76 1.10
CA GLY A 124 8.57 9.00 2.10
C GLY A 124 8.64 10.44 2.65
N ARG A 125 8.02 11.41 1.96
CA ARG A 125 7.97 12.81 2.43
C ARG A 125 6.86 13.09 3.42
N ASN A 126 5.67 12.53 3.17
CA ASN A 126 4.47 12.76 3.96
C ASN A 126 3.87 11.43 4.42
N GLN A 127 3.01 11.48 5.44
CA GLN A 127 2.26 10.30 5.87
C GLN A 127 1.37 9.71 4.75
N ASN A 128 0.83 10.56 3.86
CA ASN A 128 -0.01 10.12 2.74
C ASN A 128 0.76 10.26 1.43
N ASN A 129 0.51 9.33 0.51
CA ASN A 129 1.36 9.08 -0.65
C ASN A 129 0.89 9.76 -1.94
N GLY A 130 -0.09 10.65 -1.88
CA GLY A 130 -0.63 11.35 -3.04
C GLY A 130 -1.91 10.76 -3.65
N LEU A 131 -2.35 9.57 -3.23
CA LEU A 131 -3.62 8.97 -3.69
C LEU A 131 -4.27 8.09 -2.60
N PHE A 132 -5.57 8.26 -2.40
CA PHE A 132 -6.37 7.41 -1.51
C PHE A 132 -7.03 6.29 -2.33
N LEU A 133 -6.52 5.06 -2.21
CA LEU A 133 -6.91 3.93 -3.06
C LEU A 133 -8.34 3.43 -2.81
N ASP A 134 -8.88 3.67 -1.61
CA ASP A 134 -10.27 3.38 -1.25
C ASP A 134 -11.28 4.23 -2.03
N MET A 135 -10.86 5.41 -2.53
CA MET A 135 -11.70 6.29 -3.34
C MET A 135 -11.71 5.95 -4.84
N ARG A 136 -11.12 4.82 -5.28
CA ARG A 136 -11.09 4.38 -6.69
C ARG A 136 -12.47 4.45 -7.35
N TYR A 137 -13.44 3.75 -6.77
CA TYR A 137 -14.81 3.71 -7.33
C TYR A 137 -15.51 5.07 -7.25
N GLY A 138 -15.15 5.89 -6.24
CA GLY A 138 -15.62 7.27 -6.17
C GLY A 138 -15.11 8.09 -7.35
N ARG A 139 -13.82 7.98 -7.69
CA ARG A 139 -13.22 8.67 -8.84
C ARG A 139 -13.84 8.21 -10.15
N ASP A 140 -14.05 6.90 -10.32
CA ASP A 140 -14.73 6.35 -11.49
C ASP A 140 -16.14 6.92 -11.64
N TRP A 141 -16.91 6.94 -10.56
CA TRP A 141 -18.25 7.50 -10.55
C TRP A 141 -18.26 8.99 -10.90
N VAL A 142 -17.36 9.80 -10.30
CA VAL A 142 -17.27 11.23 -10.62
C VAL A 142 -16.95 11.44 -12.09
N ARG A 143 -16.00 10.68 -12.64
CA ARG A 143 -15.62 10.73 -14.06
C ARG A 143 -16.81 10.45 -14.98
N GLU A 144 -17.61 9.43 -14.68
CA GLU A 144 -18.82 9.10 -15.45
C GLU A 144 -19.88 10.20 -15.37
N GLN A 145 -20.02 10.86 -14.23
CA GLN A 145 -21.05 11.88 -14.00
C GLN A 145 -20.66 13.29 -14.44
N ALA A 146 -19.37 13.57 -14.67
CA ALA A 146 -18.85 14.91 -14.89
C ALA A 146 -18.96 15.44 -16.33
N ASN A 147 -19.27 14.58 -17.32
CA ASN A 147 -19.27 14.98 -18.73
C ASN A 147 -20.19 16.19 -18.99
N GLY A 148 -19.63 17.24 -19.60
CA GLY A 148 -20.33 18.49 -19.90
C GLY A 148 -20.68 19.36 -18.69
N LYS A 149 -20.16 19.07 -17.49
CA LYS A 149 -20.45 19.82 -16.26
C LYS A 149 -19.25 20.59 -15.75
N ARG A 150 -19.52 21.63 -14.94
CA ARG A 150 -18.52 22.31 -14.12
C ARG A 150 -18.50 21.63 -12.75
N VAL A 151 -17.36 21.06 -12.38
CA VAL A 151 -17.18 20.34 -11.12
C VAL A 151 -16.31 21.17 -10.18
N LEU A 152 -16.74 21.32 -8.92
CA LEU A 152 -15.97 21.95 -7.86
C LEU A 152 -15.44 20.85 -6.93
N ASN A 153 -14.11 20.71 -6.86
CA ASN A 153 -13.44 19.77 -5.99
C ASN A 153 -12.87 20.51 -4.76
N LEU A 154 -13.55 20.41 -3.62
CA LEU A 154 -13.11 20.99 -2.35
C LEU A 154 -12.32 19.96 -1.55
N PHE A 155 -11.33 20.43 -0.78
CA PHE A 155 -10.40 19.55 -0.04
C PHE A 155 -9.65 18.59 -0.98
N ALA A 156 -9.27 19.10 -2.14
CA ALA A 156 -8.82 18.32 -3.29
C ALA A 156 -7.54 17.48 -3.04
N TYR A 157 -6.77 17.78 -1.99
CA TYR A 157 -5.45 17.19 -1.73
C TYR A 157 -4.53 17.34 -2.96
N THR A 158 -4.25 16.26 -3.68
CA THR A 158 -3.47 16.22 -4.93
C THR A 158 -4.34 16.30 -6.20
N CYS A 159 -5.62 16.68 -6.03
CA CYS A 159 -6.61 16.79 -7.10
C CYS A 159 -6.97 15.48 -7.80
N GLY A 160 -6.87 14.31 -7.14
CA GLY A 160 -7.17 13.02 -7.78
C GLY A 160 -8.59 12.81 -8.31
N PHE A 161 -9.55 13.69 -7.99
CA PHE A 161 -10.91 13.69 -8.55
C PHE A 161 -11.09 14.60 -9.78
N SER A 162 -10.10 15.44 -10.09
CA SER A 162 -10.19 16.51 -11.09
C SER A 162 -9.45 16.18 -12.37
#